data_AF-A0A2P7TBL3-F1
#
_entry.id   AF-A0A2P7TBL3-F1
#
_cell.length_a   1.000
_cell.length_b   1.000
_cell.length_c   1.000
_cell.angle_alpha   90.00
_cell.angle_beta   90.00
_cell.angle_gamma   90.00
#
_symmetry.space_group_name_H-M   'P 1'
#
loop_
_entity.id
_entity.type
_entity.pdbx_description
1 polymer ?
#
loop_
_entity_poly.entity_id
_entity_poly.type
_entity_poly.pdbx_seq_one_letter_code
_entity_poly.pdbx_strand_id
1 'polypeptide(L)'
;MFMRFLYLLNKQTRQNMPYPTLFICLIFLTLSACKQQPADNHSESAAPTANTATGQNEAAAGTEAAPETTHNADAAFDLMNNESLGNLKLGLPQTEVLSQLGKPDEKSKATVWEADGLTHQEWSYKAKGIILDMSGQSENNFTIGSITITPPSSLKTKTNVGIGSTLDEVTNAYKAYIDPSLSDTAYVVAGSVYGGLVFTFTRKKVSSVFIGAAAE
;
A
#
# COMPACT_ATOMS: atom_id res chain seq x y z
N MET A 1 -43.66 -24.80 -27.70
CA MET A 1 -43.72 -24.45 -29.13
C MET A 1 -44.84 -23.45 -29.32
N PHE A 2 -44.50 -22.21 -29.68
CA PHE A 2 -45.34 -21.23 -30.37
C PHE A 2 -46.74 -20.94 -29.80
N MET A 3 -46.86 -20.06 -28.78
CA MET A 3 -47.99 -19.10 -28.62
C MET A 3 -47.94 -18.27 -27.32
N ARG A 4 -46.76 -17.74 -26.96
CA ARG A 4 -46.64 -16.66 -25.95
C ARG A 4 -45.67 -15.55 -26.35
N PHE A 5 -45.34 -15.49 -27.65
CA PHE A 5 -44.26 -14.65 -28.17
C PHE A 5 -44.73 -13.36 -28.87
N LEU A 6 -46.02 -12.99 -28.88
CA LEU A 6 -46.48 -11.92 -29.78
C LEU A 6 -47.54 -10.95 -29.24
N TYR A 7 -47.58 -10.62 -27.94
CA TYR A 7 -48.57 -9.64 -27.45
C TYR A 7 -48.12 -8.60 -26.42
N LEU A 8 -46.81 -8.40 -26.20
CA LEU A 8 -46.33 -7.28 -25.37
C LEU A 8 -45.20 -6.51 -26.05
N LEU A 9 -45.38 -6.28 -27.36
CA LEU A 9 -44.64 -5.30 -28.15
C LEU A 9 -45.63 -4.25 -28.66
N ASN A 10 -46.17 -3.45 -27.74
CA ASN A 10 -46.65 -2.12 -28.13
C ASN A 10 -46.75 -1.20 -26.91
N LYS A 11 -46.07 -0.05 -27.00
CA LYS A 11 -46.22 1.15 -26.18
C LYS A 11 -45.32 1.31 -24.93
N GLN A 12 -44.01 1.47 -25.17
CA GLN A 12 -43.26 2.60 -24.60
C GLN A 12 -42.14 3.04 -25.55
N THR A 13 -42.52 3.90 -26.49
CA THR A 13 -41.60 4.75 -27.27
C THR A 13 -41.21 5.99 -26.47
N ARG A 14 -39.95 6.39 -26.66
CA ARG A 14 -39.25 7.62 -26.24
C ARG A 14 -38.57 7.53 -24.86
N GLN A 15 -37.23 7.46 -24.86
CA GLN A 15 -36.33 8.53 -24.38
C GLN A 15 -34.88 8.29 -24.85
N ASN A 16 -34.36 9.26 -25.60
CA ASN A 16 -32.99 9.82 -25.64
C ASN A 16 -31.75 8.89 -25.56
N MET A 17 -31.12 8.66 -26.72
CA MET A 17 -29.69 8.38 -26.85
C MET A 17 -28.99 9.57 -27.54
N PRO A 18 -27.91 10.14 -26.98
CA PRO A 18 -27.04 11.04 -27.73
C PRO A 18 -26.01 10.28 -28.58
N TYR A 19 -25.78 10.89 -29.74
CA TYR A 19 -24.99 10.57 -30.93
C TYR A 19 -23.62 9.85 -30.82
N PRO A 20 -23.16 9.24 -31.94
CA PRO A 20 -21.96 8.42 -32.02
C PRO A 20 -20.68 9.18 -32.34
N THR A 21 -19.58 8.57 -31.92
CA THR A 21 -18.18 8.88 -32.11
C THR A 21 -17.79 8.89 -33.60
N LEU A 22 -17.42 10.05 -34.14
CA LEU A 22 -16.61 10.18 -35.35
C LEU A 22 -15.94 11.57 -35.35
N PHE A 23 -14.69 11.66 -34.88
CA PHE A 23 -13.80 12.74 -35.28
C PHE A 23 -12.35 12.23 -35.27
N ILE A 24 -11.93 11.84 -36.46
CA ILE A 24 -10.53 11.74 -36.87
C ILE A 24 -10.03 13.17 -37.05
N CYS A 25 -9.04 13.59 -36.29
CA CYS A 25 -8.04 14.52 -36.77
C CYS A 25 -6.77 14.40 -35.91
N LEU A 26 -5.81 13.63 -36.43
CA LEU A 26 -4.37 13.86 -36.21
C LEU A 26 -4.11 15.38 -36.25
N ILE A 27 -3.36 15.94 -35.31
CA ILE A 27 -2.25 16.89 -35.51
C ILE A 27 -1.46 17.01 -34.18
N PHE A 28 -0.13 17.17 -34.33
CA PHE A 28 0.92 17.58 -33.36
C PHE A 28 1.72 16.48 -32.65
N LEU A 29 2.62 15.88 -33.43
CA LEU A 29 3.83 15.22 -32.96
C LEU A 29 5.03 16.05 -33.48
N THR A 30 5.53 16.97 -32.68
CA THR A 30 6.84 17.62 -32.89
C THR A 30 7.62 17.55 -31.58
N LEU A 31 8.33 16.45 -31.39
CA LEU A 31 9.43 16.37 -30.45
C LEU A 31 10.73 16.58 -31.24
N SER A 32 11.39 17.68 -30.95
CA SER A 32 12.74 18.00 -31.41
C SER A 32 13.71 16.92 -30.93
N ALA A 33 14.25 16.18 -31.87
CA ALA A 33 15.39 15.29 -31.65
C ALA A 33 16.69 16.11 -31.78
N CYS A 34 17.43 16.27 -30.69
CA CYS A 34 18.85 16.57 -30.74
C CYS A 34 19.62 15.31 -30.32
N LYS A 35 20.27 14.67 -31.29
CA LYS A 35 21.36 13.71 -31.09
C LYS A 35 22.44 14.07 -32.11
N GLN A 36 23.66 14.36 -31.65
CA GLN A 36 24.93 13.72 -32.05
C GLN A 36 26.13 14.44 -31.38
N GLN A 37 26.66 13.85 -30.31
CA GLN A 37 28.05 13.34 -30.07
C GLN A 37 29.30 13.95 -30.78
N PRO A 38 30.53 13.49 -30.43
CA PRO A 38 31.50 13.99 -29.45
C PRO A 38 32.76 14.61 -30.11
N ALA A 39 33.71 15.08 -29.32
CA ALA A 39 35.11 15.09 -29.73
C ALA A 39 36.02 14.83 -28.53
N ASP A 40 36.80 13.77 -28.67
CA ASP A 40 37.95 13.37 -27.86
C ASP A 40 38.99 14.51 -27.75
N ASN A 41 39.76 14.53 -26.67
CA ASN A 41 41.19 14.24 -26.82
C ASN A 41 41.91 13.97 -25.50
N HIS A 42 42.83 13.04 -25.66
CA HIS A 42 43.65 12.34 -24.70
C HIS A 42 44.93 13.11 -24.38
N SER A 43 45.56 12.75 -23.26
CA SER A 43 46.97 12.99 -22.90
C SER A 43 47.33 14.43 -22.48
N GLU A 44 48.19 14.69 -21.50
CA GLU A 44 49.27 13.89 -20.97
C GLU A 44 49.73 14.41 -19.59
N SER A 45 50.01 13.46 -18.69
CA SER A 45 51.05 13.41 -17.65
C SER A 45 51.86 14.67 -17.30
N ALA A 46 51.92 15.02 -16.01
CA ALA A 46 53.09 14.72 -15.13
C ALA A 46 53.10 15.55 -13.84
N ALA A 47 52.84 14.87 -12.71
CA ALA A 47 53.63 14.82 -11.47
C ALA A 47 54.06 16.14 -10.72
N PRO A 48 54.65 16.06 -9.52
CA PRO A 48 54.02 16.57 -8.30
C PRO A 48 54.84 17.69 -7.62
N THR A 49 54.31 18.33 -6.58
CA THR A 49 55.15 18.83 -5.48
C THR A 49 54.33 19.12 -4.22
N ALA A 50 54.83 18.60 -3.11
CA ALA A 50 54.48 18.93 -1.73
C ALA A 50 54.71 20.44 -1.46
N ASN A 51 54.16 21.10 -0.42
CA ASN A 51 54.34 20.79 1.00
C ASN A 51 53.65 21.88 1.85
N THR A 52 53.16 21.52 3.05
CA THR A 52 53.29 22.28 4.34
C THR A 52 52.54 23.64 4.45
N ALA A 53 51.86 24.10 5.50
CA ALA A 53 51.78 23.88 6.96
C ALA A 53 50.42 24.47 7.44
N THR A 54 49.65 23.82 8.32
CA THR A 54 49.64 23.94 9.81
C THR A 54 48.91 25.17 10.38
N GLY A 55 47.94 24.93 11.29
CA GLY A 55 47.44 25.90 12.30
C GLY A 55 45.91 26.07 12.31
N GLN A 56 45.15 25.20 12.98
CA GLN A 56 44.59 25.37 14.35
C GLN A 56 43.55 26.49 14.51
N ASN A 57 42.27 26.13 14.70
CA ASN A 57 41.63 26.16 16.03
C ASN A 57 40.17 25.66 16.01
N GLU A 58 39.88 24.79 16.98
CA GLU A 58 38.54 24.41 17.44
C GLU A 58 37.80 25.61 18.06
N ALA A 59 36.50 25.69 17.81
CA ALA A 59 35.55 26.16 18.81
C ALA A 59 34.22 25.44 18.58
N ALA A 60 33.88 24.59 19.54
CA ALA A 60 32.68 23.78 19.60
C ALA A 60 31.40 24.63 19.67
N ALA A 61 30.42 24.23 18.87
CA ALA A 61 29.02 24.43 19.18
C ALA A 61 28.31 23.12 18.84
N GLY A 62 27.99 22.36 19.89
CA GLY A 62 27.18 21.17 19.78
C GLY A 62 25.79 21.55 19.27
N THR A 63 25.51 21.18 18.03
CA THR A 63 24.13 20.94 17.61
C THR A 63 23.89 19.47 17.89
N GLU A 64 23.21 19.22 19.00
CA GLU A 64 22.55 17.96 19.30
C GLU A 64 21.74 17.55 18.07
N ALA A 65 22.27 16.58 17.33
CA ALA A 65 21.55 15.99 16.21
C ALA A 65 20.30 15.33 16.79
N ALA A 66 19.13 15.78 16.30
CA ALA A 66 17.88 15.05 16.50
C ALA A 66 18.14 13.56 16.18
N PRO A 67 17.52 12.62 16.91
CA PRO A 67 17.75 11.20 16.64
C PRO A 67 17.35 10.96 15.19
N GLU A 68 18.31 10.58 14.35
CA GLU A 68 17.99 10.11 13.03
C GLU A 68 17.11 8.88 13.22
N THR A 69 15.83 9.00 12.85
CA THR A 69 14.95 7.86 12.66
C THR A 69 15.54 7.05 11.52
N THR A 70 16.47 6.17 11.85
CA THR A 70 16.97 5.16 10.92
C THR A 70 15.76 4.33 10.55
N HIS A 71 15.27 4.49 9.32
CA HIS A 71 14.23 3.65 8.74
C HIS A 71 14.77 2.23 8.61
N ASN A 72 14.74 1.51 9.72
CA ASN A 72 15.13 0.11 9.76
C ASN A 72 14.01 -0.68 9.10
N ALA A 73 14.19 -0.99 7.81
CA ALA A 73 13.29 -1.87 7.06
C ALA A 73 13.01 -3.15 7.86
N ASP A 74 14.04 -3.71 8.50
CA ASP A 74 13.93 -4.88 9.38
C ASP A 74 12.93 -4.67 10.52
N ALA A 75 12.98 -3.52 11.20
CA ALA A 75 12.05 -3.20 12.29
C ALA A 75 10.60 -3.03 11.78
N ALA A 76 10.43 -2.54 10.55
CA ALA A 76 9.12 -2.39 9.92
C ALA A 76 8.52 -3.75 9.54
N PHE A 77 9.34 -4.64 8.96
CA PHE A 77 8.94 -6.03 8.68
C PHE A 77 8.66 -6.81 9.97
N ASP A 78 9.48 -6.63 11.01
CA ASP A 78 9.27 -7.24 12.32
C ASP A 78 7.97 -6.77 12.96
N LEU A 79 7.66 -5.47 12.89
CA LEU A 79 6.38 -4.93 13.36
C LEU A 79 5.22 -5.61 12.62
N MET A 80 5.24 -5.61 11.30
CA MET A 80 4.18 -6.19 10.46
C MET A 80 3.96 -7.67 10.76
N ASN A 81 5.04 -8.46 10.84
CA ASN A 81 4.98 -9.91 11.06
C ASN A 81 4.56 -10.28 12.49
N ASN A 82 4.83 -9.40 13.46
CA ASN A 82 4.46 -9.61 14.84
C ASN A 82 3.13 -8.95 15.22
N GLU A 83 2.48 -8.18 14.36
CA GLU A 83 1.20 -7.55 14.65
C GLU A 83 0.02 -8.45 14.26
N SER A 84 -1.16 -8.17 14.81
CA SER A 84 -2.39 -8.92 14.53
C SER A 84 -3.63 -8.09 14.76
N LEU A 85 -4.69 -8.32 13.98
CA LEU A 85 -6.02 -7.78 14.22
C LEU A 85 -6.89 -8.86 14.85
N GLY A 86 -7.03 -8.81 16.18
CA GLY A 86 -7.53 -9.94 16.96
C GLY A 86 -6.64 -11.16 16.77
N ASN A 87 -7.21 -12.25 16.26
CA ASN A 87 -6.47 -13.49 15.98
C ASN A 87 -5.93 -13.58 14.54
N LEU A 88 -6.25 -12.59 13.69
CA LEU A 88 -5.80 -12.56 12.30
C LEU A 88 -4.40 -11.93 12.22
N LYS A 89 -3.48 -12.61 11.54
CA LYS A 89 -2.11 -12.15 11.32
C LYS A 89 -1.61 -12.64 9.96
N LEU A 90 -0.56 -12.01 9.44
CA LEU A 90 0.07 -12.47 8.20
C LEU A 90 0.55 -13.92 8.33
N GLY A 91 0.49 -14.65 7.21
CA GLY A 91 0.84 -16.06 7.16
C GLY A 91 -0.20 -17.01 7.77
N LEU A 92 -1.32 -16.52 8.33
CA LEU A 92 -2.35 -17.40 8.89
C LEU A 92 -2.96 -18.27 7.76
N PRO A 93 -2.94 -19.62 7.87
CA PRO A 93 -3.45 -20.49 6.82
C PRO A 93 -4.95 -20.33 6.59
N GLN A 94 -5.40 -20.50 5.35
CA GLN A 94 -6.81 -20.35 5.00
C GLN A 94 -7.75 -21.25 5.82
N THR A 95 -7.30 -22.43 6.26
CA THR A 95 -8.09 -23.36 7.08
C THR A 95 -8.41 -22.75 8.44
N GLU A 96 -7.44 -22.08 9.06
CA GLU A 96 -7.61 -21.32 10.31
C GLU A 96 -8.51 -20.11 10.08
N VAL A 97 -8.30 -19.36 8.98
CA VAL A 97 -9.15 -18.21 8.62
C VAL A 97 -10.62 -18.63 8.51
N LEU A 98 -10.90 -19.70 7.78
CA LEU A 98 -12.26 -20.23 7.60
C LEU A 98 -12.84 -20.75 8.91
N SER A 99 -12.03 -21.33 9.79
CA SER A 99 -12.46 -21.75 11.13
C SER A 99 -12.85 -20.56 12.02
N GLN A 100 -12.15 -19.44 11.91
CA GLN A 100 -12.35 -18.27 12.76
C GLN A 100 -13.45 -17.34 12.23
N LEU A 101 -13.50 -17.13 10.91
CA LEU A 101 -14.39 -16.14 10.29
C LEU A 101 -15.59 -16.78 9.58
N GLY A 102 -15.55 -18.08 9.30
CA GLY A 102 -16.51 -18.74 8.42
C GLY A 102 -16.14 -18.55 6.94
N LYS A 103 -17.11 -18.77 6.05
CA LYS A 103 -16.90 -18.52 4.62
C LYS A 103 -16.91 -17.01 4.34
N PRO A 104 -16.05 -16.49 3.43
CA PRO A 104 -16.15 -15.12 2.98
C PRO A 104 -17.46 -14.90 2.23
N ASP A 105 -17.96 -13.67 2.27
CA ASP A 105 -19.14 -13.26 1.51
C ASP A 105 -18.82 -13.25 0.01
N GLU A 106 -17.62 -12.76 -0.34
CA GLU A 106 -17.13 -12.68 -1.72
C GLU A 106 -15.65 -13.05 -1.81
N LYS A 107 -15.28 -13.63 -2.95
CA LYS A 107 -13.89 -13.86 -3.35
C LYS A 107 -13.67 -13.22 -4.71
N SER A 108 -12.57 -12.50 -4.89
CA SER A 108 -12.18 -12.01 -6.21
C SER A 108 -11.72 -13.15 -7.13
N LYS A 109 -11.43 -12.83 -8.39
CA LYS A 109 -10.75 -13.76 -9.29
C LYS A 109 -9.32 -13.98 -8.78
N ALA A 110 -8.90 -15.23 -8.70
CA ALA A 110 -7.51 -15.56 -8.40
C ALA A 110 -6.59 -15.16 -9.56
N THR A 111 -5.50 -14.46 -9.27
CA THR A 111 -4.53 -13.97 -10.25
C THR A 111 -3.11 -14.13 -9.75
N VAL A 112 -2.19 -14.53 -10.63
CA VAL A 112 -0.76 -14.50 -10.29
C VAL A 112 -0.28 -13.06 -10.28
N TRP A 113 0.36 -12.63 -9.20
CA TRP A 113 0.99 -11.32 -9.11
C TRP A 113 2.46 -11.45 -9.53
N GLU A 114 2.90 -10.55 -10.40
CA GLU A 114 4.26 -10.61 -10.96
C GLU A 114 5.34 -10.25 -9.94
N ALA A 115 4.98 -9.52 -8.88
CA ALA A 115 5.90 -9.07 -7.84
C ALA A 115 6.51 -10.24 -7.05
N ASP A 116 5.72 -11.27 -6.74
CA ASP A 116 6.14 -12.42 -5.92
C ASP A 116 5.93 -13.78 -6.60
N GLY A 117 5.23 -13.81 -7.74
CA GLY A 117 4.90 -15.02 -8.47
C GLY A 117 3.85 -15.91 -7.78
N LEU A 118 3.15 -15.41 -6.76
CA LEU A 118 2.10 -16.13 -6.05
C LEU A 118 0.74 -15.88 -6.70
N THR A 119 -0.18 -16.81 -6.49
CA THR A 119 -1.59 -16.58 -6.80
C THR A 119 -2.21 -15.81 -5.64
N HIS A 120 -2.84 -14.67 -5.91
CA HIS A 120 -3.55 -13.83 -4.96
C HIS A 120 -5.05 -13.86 -5.19
N GLN A 121 -5.82 -13.70 -4.13
CA GLN A 121 -7.27 -13.58 -4.15
C GLN A 121 -7.75 -12.78 -2.94
N GLU A 122 -8.55 -11.76 -3.20
CA GLU A 122 -9.18 -10.97 -2.15
C GLU A 122 -10.41 -11.70 -1.61
N TRP A 123 -10.51 -11.81 -0.28
CA TRP A 123 -11.63 -12.39 0.44
C TRP A 123 -12.32 -11.31 1.27
N SER A 124 -13.59 -11.04 0.98
CA SER A 124 -14.39 -10.02 1.67
C SER A 124 -15.33 -10.64 2.70
N TYR A 125 -15.30 -10.13 3.93
CA TYR A 125 -16.24 -10.42 5.01
C TYR A 125 -16.98 -9.14 5.39
N LYS A 126 -17.96 -8.77 4.57
CA LYS A 126 -18.69 -7.50 4.61
C LYS A 126 -19.35 -7.26 5.96
N ALA A 127 -20.02 -8.28 6.49
CA ALA A 127 -20.71 -8.17 7.79
C ALA A 127 -19.75 -7.97 8.97
N LYS A 128 -18.47 -8.31 8.80
CA LYS A 128 -17.40 -8.16 9.80
C LYS A 128 -16.51 -6.95 9.53
N GLY A 129 -16.64 -6.28 8.38
CA GLY A 129 -15.77 -5.18 7.98
C GLY A 129 -14.31 -5.61 7.78
N ILE A 130 -14.08 -6.79 7.21
CA ILE A 130 -12.72 -7.35 6.99
C ILE A 130 -12.54 -7.65 5.51
N ILE A 131 -11.38 -7.28 4.96
CA ILE A 131 -10.89 -7.71 3.66
C ILE A 131 -9.52 -8.34 3.88
N LEU A 132 -9.31 -9.53 3.32
CA LEU A 132 -8.04 -10.23 3.37
C LEU A 132 -7.53 -10.39 1.94
N ASP A 133 -6.27 -10.05 1.69
CA ASP A 133 -5.57 -10.62 0.54
C ASP A 133 -5.02 -11.99 0.95
N MET A 134 -5.38 -13.02 0.19
CA MET A 134 -4.98 -14.40 0.42
C MET A 134 -4.05 -14.81 -0.71
N SER A 135 -2.86 -15.30 -0.38
CA SER A 135 -1.85 -15.65 -1.38
C SER A 135 -1.14 -16.98 -1.13
N GLY A 136 -0.66 -17.61 -2.20
CA GLY A 136 0.11 -18.85 -2.17
C GLY A 136 0.37 -19.43 -3.56
N GLN A 137 1.12 -20.53 -3.63
CA GLN A 137 1.44 -21.22 -4.91
C GLN A 137 0.18 -21.72 -5.65
N SER A 138 -0.90 -21.96 -4.92
CA SER A 138 -2.22 -22.30 -5.45
C SER A 138 -3.31 -21.94 -4.43
N GLU A 139 -4.57 -21.92 -4.85
CA GLU A 139 -5.71 -21.62 -3.96
C GLU A 139 -5.85 -22.61 -2.79
N ASN A 140 -5.23 -23.80 -2.85
CA ASN A 140 -5.28 -24.80 -1.77
C ASN A 140 -4.34 -24.50 -0.61
N ASN A 141 -3.35 -23.63 -0.79
CA ASN A 141 -2.31 -23.33 0.20
C ASN A 141 -2.21 -21.84 0.50
N PHE A 142 -3.33 -21.13 0.40
CA PHE A 142 -3.38 -19.72 0.74
C PHE A 142 -3.12 -19.45 2.21
N THR A 143 -2.40 -18.36 2.44
CA THR A 143 -2.19 -17.70 3.73
C THR A 143 -2.54 -16.22 3.60
N ILE A 144 -2.81 -15.54 4.71
CA ILE A 144 -3.03 -14.08 4.70
C ILE A 144 -1.75 -13.35 4.25
N GLY A 145 -1.82 -12.61 3.15
CA GLY A 145 -0.80 -11.68 2.66
C GLY A 145 -0.99 -10.24 3.16
N SER A 146 -2.25 -9.81 3.29
CA SER A 146 -2.59 -8.54 3.95
C SER A 146 -3.95 -8.58 4.65
N ILE A 147 -4.15 -7.66 5.59
CA ILE A 147 -5.40 -7.52 6.35
C ILE A 147 -5.84 -6.07 6.30
N THR A 148 -7.07 -5.82 5.86
CA THR A 148 -7.74 -4.53 6.01
C THR A 148 -8.98 -4.68 6.89
N ILE A 149 -9.15 -3.79 7.86
CA ILE A 149 -10.41 -3.63 8.58
C ILE A 149 -11.00 -2.25 8.41
N THR A 150 -12.32 -2.19 8.30
CA THR A 150 -13.15 -0.97 8.25
C THR A 150 -14.39 -1.16 9.14
N PRO A 151 -15.21 -0.12 9.41
CA PRO A 151 -16.50 -0.34 10.06
C PRO A 151 -17.32 -1.42 9.32
N PRO A 152 -17.99 -2.36 10.02
CA PRO A 152 -18.26 -2.38 11.47
C PRO A 152 -17.25 -3.21 12.31
N SER A 153 -16.04 -3.48 11.82
CA SER A 153 -15.08 -4.34 12.52
C SER A 153 -14.80 -3.88 13.95
N SER A 154 -14.85 -4.84 14.87
CA SER A 154 -14.47 -4.66 16.28
C SER A 154 -13.05 -5.14 16.58
N LEU A 155 -12.32 -5.63 15.57
CA LEU A 155 -10.96 -6.12 15.74
C LEU A 155 -10.02 -4.97 16.15
N LYS A 156 -9.03 -5.31 16.96
CA LYS A 156 -8.02 -4.39 17.49
C LYS A 156 -6.64 -4.98 17.27
N THR A 157 -5.65 -4.10 17.16
CA THR A 157 -4.23 -4.45 17.18
C THR A 157 -3.85 -4.98 18.56
N LYS A 158 -2.65 -5.57 18.71
CA LYS A 158 -2.11 -6.02 20.00
C LYS A 158 -2.01 -4.88 21.02
N THR A 159 -1.82 -3.67 20.53
CA THR A 159 -1.78 -2.42 21.31
C THR A 159 -3.16 -1.78 21.51
N ASN A 160 -4.24 -2.52 21.27
CA ASN A 160 -5.64 -2.11 21.47
C ASN A 160 -6.12 -0.93 20.60
N VAL A 161 -5.48 -0.70 19.45
CA VAL A 161 -5.91 0.29 18.46
C VAL A 161 -6.84 -0.36 17.44
N GLY A 162 -7.87 0.33 16.98
CA GLY A 162 -8.65 -0.11 15.83
C GLY A 162 -9.70 0.90 15.43
N ILE A 163 -10.76 0.47 14.75
CA ILE A 163 -11.83 1.39 14.30
C ILE A 163 -12.36 2.23 15.48
N GLY A 164 -12.44 3.54 15.26
CA GLY A 164 -12.87 4.53 16.25
C GLY A 164 -11.79 5.05 17.21
N SER A 165 -10.56 4.52 17.16
CA SER A 165 -9.43 5.05 17.95
C SER A 165 -9.04 6.47 17.51
N THR A 166 -8.50 7.28 18.41
CA THR A 166 -8.01 8.65 18.09
C THR A 166 -6.63 8.61 17.44
N LEU A 167 -6.24 9.73 16.84
CA LEU A 167 -4.85 9.94 16.40
C LEU A 167 -3.88 9.77 17.56
N ASP A 168 -4.15 10.36 18.72
CA ASP A 168 -3.27 10.27 19.89
C ASP A 168 -3.10 8.83 20.39
N GLU A 169 -4.16 8.02 20.38
CA GLU A 169 -4.09 6.59 20.74
C GLU A 169 -3.16 5.83 19.78
N VAL A 170 -3.27 6.09 18.48
CA VAL A 170 -2.41 5.49 17.45
C VAL A 170 -0.95 5.95 17.63
N THR A 171 -0.73 7.25 17.73
CA THR A 171 0.62 7.82 17.86
C THR A 171 1.31 7.32 19.13
N ASN A 172 0.59 7.24 20.25
CA ASN A 172 1.15 6.73 21.50
C ASN A 172 1.50 5.23 21.41
N ALA A 173 0.64 4.43 20.77
CA ALA A 173 0.86 2.99 20.61
C ALA A 173 2.05 2.66 19.70
N TYR A 174 2.25 3.43 18.62
CA TYR A 174 3.22 3.11 17.57
C TYR A 174 4.37 4.11 17.44
N LYS A 175 4.55 5.06 18.38
CA LYS A 175 5.56 6.14 18.31
C LYS A 175 6.95 5.71 17.85
N ALA A 176 7.40 4.52 18.23
CA ALA A 176 8.74 4.02 17.91
C ALA A 176 8.90 3.59 16.44
N TYR A 177 7.79 3.40 15.73
CA TYR A 177 7.73 2.91 14.36
C TYR A 177 7.16 3.94 13.39
N ILE A 178 6.63 5.07 13.88
CA ILE A 178 6.00 6.06 13.01
C ILE A 178 7.07 6.73 12.17
N ASP A 179 6.83 6.74 10.85
CA ASP A 179 7.56 7.55 9.91
C ASP A 179 6.82 8.90 9.74
N PRO A 180 7.36 10.02 10.26
CA PRO A 180 6.72 11.32 10.14
C PRO A 180 6.69 11.85 8.70
N SER A 181 7.58 11.39 7.82
CA SER A 181 7.63 11.78 6.41
C SER A 181 6.54 11.09 5.57
N LEU A 182 6.08 9.92 6.03
CA LEU A 182 5.00 9.14 5.43
C LEU A 182 3.68 9.26 6.20
N SER A 183 3.57 10.17 7.16
CA SER A 183 2.37 10.33 8.01
C SER A 183 1.85 11.76 8.00
N ASP A 184 0.53 11.92 8.08
CA ASP A 184 -0.15 13.18 8.25
C ASP A 184 -1.39 13.04 9.18
N THR A 185 -2.32 14.00 9.10
CA THR A 185 -3.55 13.96 9.92
C THR A 185 -4.66 13.06 9.35
N ALA A 186 -4.56 12.68 8.08
CA ALA A 186 -5.48 11.79 7.37
C ALA A 186 -5.01 10.32 7.41
N TYR A 187 -3.72 10.06 7.52
CA TYR A 187 -3.16 8.72 7.70
C TYR A 187 -1.87 8.70 8.53
N VAL A 188 -1.65 7.62 9.27
CA VAL A 188 -0.41 7.37 10.00
C VAL A 188 0.18 6.04 9.53
N VAL A 189 1.46 6.06 9.19
CA VAL A 189 2.24 4.88 8.80
C VAL A 189 3.17 4.50 9.95
N ALA A 190 2.98 3.30 10.49
CA ALA A 190 3.90 2.68 11.44
C ALA A 190 4.69 1.57 10.71
N GLY A 191 6.00 1.75 10.57
CA GLY A 191 6.86 0.96 9.71
C GLY A 191 7.16 1.70 8.41
N SER A 192 6.86 1.07 7.28
CA SER A 192 7.04 1.63 5.93
C SER A 192 5.85 1.29 5.03
N VAL A 193 5.80 1.89 3.85
CA VAL A 193 4.80 1.52 2.82
C VAL A 193 5.01 0.10 2.26
N TYR A 194 6.21 -0.47 2.38
CA TYR A 194 6.53 -1.82 1.92
C TYR A 194 6.33 -2.89 3.01
N GLY A 195 6.07 -2.46 4.25
CA GLY A 195 5.85 -3.36 5.36
C GLY A 195 5.54 -2.57 6.62
N GLY A 196 4.35 -2.78 7.17
CA GLY A 196 3.94 -2.09 8.39
C GLY A 196 2.43 -2.06 8.56
N LEU A 197 1.99 -1.01 9.25
CA LEU A 197 0.59 -0.69 9.49
C LEU A 197 0.28 0.69 8.92
N VAL A 198 -0.89 0.80 8.28
CA VAL A 198 -1.45 2.08 7.85
C VAL A 198 -2.78 2.29 8.55
N PHE A 199 -2.89 3.38 9.30
CA PHE A 199 -4.13 3.82 9.92
C PHE A 199 -4.70 4.98 9.10
N THR A 200 -5.90 4.83 8.56
CA THR A 200 -6.61 5.93 7.90
C THR A 200 -7.59 6.57 8.85
N PHE A 201 -7.73 7.88 8.81
CA PHE A 201 -8.60 8.64 9.69
C PHE A 201 -9.73 9.33 8.94
N THR A 202 -10.90 9.37 9.56
CA THR A 202 -12.03 10.18 9.11
C THR A 202 -12.64 10.84 10.34
N ARG A 203 -12.82 12.16 10.30
CA ARG A 203 -13.27 12.96 11.46
C ARG A 203 -12.41 12.70 12.72
N LYS A 204 -11.08 12.63 12.54
CA LYS A 204 -10.07 12.41 13.58
C LYS A 204 -10.17 11.06 14.32
N LYS A 205 -10.88 10.09 13.75
CA LYS A 205 -10.98 8.72 14.26
C LYS A 205 -10.54 7.72 13.21
N VAL A 206 -9.90 6.64 13.63
CA VAL A 206 -9.49 5.54 12.74
C VAL A 206 -10.73 4.99 12.02
N SER A 207 -10.70 5.04 10.69
CA SER A 207 -11.73 4.51 9.79
C SER A 207 -11.24 3.30 9.00
N SER A 208 -9.93 3.09 8.90
CA SER A 208 -9.33 1.87 8.34
C SER A 208 -8.04 1.52 9.07
N VAL A 209 -7.76 0.22 9.18
CA VAL A 209 -6.44 -0.30 9.57
C VAL A 209 -6.01 -1.31 8.52
N PHE A 210 -4.84 -1.13 7.95
CA PHE A 210 -4.19 -2.05 7.04
C PHE A 210 -2.92 -2.62 7.68
N ILE A 211 -2.67 -3.93 7.50
CA ILE A 211 -1.42 -4.62 7.83
C ILE A 211 -0.95 -5.35 6.57
N GLY A 212 0.24 -5.05 6.08
CA GLY A 212 0.81 -5.68 4.88
C GLY A 212 1.82 -4.78 4.16
N ALA A 213 2.18 -5.18 2.94
CA ALA A 213 2.87 -4.32 1.98
C ALA A 213 1.81 -3.51 1.20
N ALA A 214 1.81 -2.19 1.34
CA ALA A 214 0.80 -1.32 0.72
C ALA A 214 1.21 -0.82 -0.67
N ALA A 215 2.51 -0.85 -0.97
CA ALA A 215 3.06 -0.48 -2.26
C ALA A 215 3.40 -1.75 -3.04
N GLU A 216 2.59 -2.03 -4.06
CA GLU A 216 2.76 -3.10 -5.04
C GLU A 216 2.63 -2.57 -6.47
#